data_AF-A0A812IGH4-F1
#
_entry.id   AF-A0A812IGH4-F1
#
_cell.length_a   1.000
_cell.length_b   1.000
_cell.length_c   1.000
_cell.angle_alpha   90.00
_cell.angle_beta   90.00
_cell.angle_gamma   90.00
#
_symmetry.space_group_name_H-M   'P 1'
#
loop_
_entity.id
_entity.type
_entity.pdbx_description
1 polymer ?
#
loop_
_entity_poly.entity_id
_entity_poly.type
_entity_poly.pdbx_seq_one_letter_code
_entity_poly.pdbx_strand_id
1 'polypeptide(L)'
;MKLGQEESPRKSMSTVGIDALPVKTQDSEQQSDGPDTTRCRSKRKRPPPVHKSMGMDLFEKDAKTMLKAFLDRYLGRRPVTGDYWYDSTCTDGQFTTVLHCPCFTEKLYYGTPCSTKLSAELSAADAWREDNETQEAAARLPATMSSIKYWTKAMRVDRQGRSIAEHSRQQYMDMKERGCRTALWDGRE
;
A
#
# COMPACT_ATOMS: atom_id res chain seq x y z
N MET A 1 39.12 34.76 25.28
CA MET A 1 38.62 33.66 24.41
C MET A 1 37.92 34.32 23.23
N LYS A 2 38.49 34.21 22.02
CA LYS A 2 38.01 34.91 20.81
C LYS A 2 36.96 34.04 20.11
N LEU A 3 35.75 34.57 19.98
CA LEU A 3 34.68 34.04 19.12
C LEU A 3 34.98 34.47 17.68
N GLY A 4 35.32 33.51 16.83
CA GLY A 4 35.48 33.71 15.38
C GLY A 4 34.14 33.56 14.68
N GLN A 5 33.64 34.66 14.12
CA GLN A 5 32.55 34.66 13.16
C GLN A 5 33.13 34.39 11.77
N GLU A 6 32.67 33.33 11.11
CA GLU A 6 33.00 33.04 9.72
C GLU A 6 31.74 33.25 8.88
N GLU A 7 31.66 34.38 8.17
CA GLU A 7 30.67 34.65 7.15
C GLU A 7 30.97 33.83 5.90
N SER A 8 29.94 33.16 5.36
CA SER A 8 30.03 32.45 4.08
C SER A 8 29.16 33.11 3.01
N PRO A 9 29.64 33.22 1.75
CA PRO A 9 29.09 34.12 0.76
C PRO A 9 27.87 33.56 0.02
N ARG A 10 26.87 34.41 -0.19
CA ARG A 10 25.67 34.12 -0.99
C ARG A 10 26.04 34.09 -2.47
N LYS A 11 25.99 32.91 -3.11
CA LYS A 11 26.08 32.76 -4.56
C LYS A 11 24.76 33.16 -5.22
N SER A 12 24.84 34.16 -6.10
CA SER A 12 23.82 34.59 -7.04
C SER A 12 23.50 33.49 -8.06
N MET A 13 22.24 33.09 -8.18
CA MET A 13 21.77 32.22 -9.26
C MET A 13 21.23 33.07 -10.41
N SER A 14 21.82 32.86 -11.59
CA SER A 14 21.43 33.42 -12.87
C SER A 14 20.14 32.79 -13.38
N THR A 15 19.16 33.63 -13.69
CA THR A 15 17.92 33.31 -14.42
C THR A 15 18.24 32.87 -15.84
N VAL A 16 17.93 31.60 -16.16
CA VAL A 16 17.95 31.09 -17.54
C VAL A 16 16.55 31.26 -18.11
N GLY A 17 16.47 32.03 -19.20
CA GLY A 17 15.25 32.26 -19.97
C GLY A 17 14.74 30.98 -20.62
N ILE A 18 13.42 30.79 -20.56
CA ILE A 18 12.72 29.66 -21.17
C ILE A 18 12.06 30.22 -22.42
N ASP A 19 12.62 29.91 -23.59
CA ASP A 19 12.05 30.26 -24.89
C ASP A 19 10.75 29.48 -25.12
N ALA A 20 9.69 30.25 -25.39
CA ALA A 20 8.36 29.78 -25.72
C ALA A 20 8.33 29.19 -27.14
N LEU A 21 8.03 27.90 -27.25
CA LEU A 21 7.74 27.27 -28.54
C LEU A 21 6.26 27.47 -28.92
N PRO A 22 5.96 27.74 -30.20
CA PRO A 22 4.60 27.98 -30.69
C PRO A 22 3.80 26.68 -30.82
N VAL A 23 2.68 26.62 -30.10
CA VAL A 23 1.64 25.60 -30.24
C VAL A 23 0.89 25.85 -31.56
N LYS A 24 1.08 24.95 -32.53
CA LYS A 24 0.23 24.86 -33.71
C LYS A 24 -1.04 24.10 -33.34
N THR A 25 -2.13 24.84 -33.19
CA THR A 25 -3.51 24.32 -33.18
C THR A 25 -3.86 23.87 -34.60
N GLN A 26 -4.08 22.57 -34.79
CA GLN A 26 -4.78 22.04 -35.96
C GLN A 26 -6.08 21.41 -35.48
N ASP A 27 -7.17 22.14 -35.71
CA ASP A 27 -8.53 21.62 -35.76
C ASP A 27 -8.66 20.69 -36.96
N SER A 28 -8.88 19.41 -36.70
CA SER A 28 -9.34 18.43 -37.67
C SER A 28 -10.59 17.78 -37.12
N GLU A 29 -11.74 18.31 -37.54
CA GLU A 29 -13.02 17.62 -37.49
C GLU A 29 -12.94 16.36 -38.37
N GLN A 30 -12.78 15.20 -37.72
CA GLN A 30 -13.06 13.91 -38.33
C GLN A 30 -14.25 13.28 -37.62
N GLN A 31 -15.37 13.38 -38.30
CA GLN A 31 -16.61 12.67 -38.08
C GLN A 31 -16.36 11.16 -38.29
N SER A 32 -16.25 10.41 -37.19
CA SER A 32 -16.13 8.95 -37.20
C SER A 32 -17.41 8.32 -36.66
N ASP A 33 -18.05 7.52 -37.50
CA ASP A 33 -19.13 6.59 -37.16
C ASP A 33 -18.85 5.85 -35.84
N GLY A 34 -19.81 5.94 -34.92
CA GLY A 34 -19.69 5.44 -33.57
C GLY A 34 -19.54 3.92 -33.54
N PRO A 35 -18.54 3.37 -32.82
CA PRO A 35 -18.48 1.93 -32.60
C PRO A 35 -19.67 1.53 -31.74
N ASP A 36 -20.47 0.58 -32.27
CA ASP A 36 -21.50 -0.15 -31.55
C ASP A 36 -20.87 -0.77 -30.29
N THR A 37 -21.03 -0.07 -29.17
CA THR A 37 -20.61 -0.55 -27.85
C THR A 37 -21.65 -1.54 -27.34
N THR A 38 -21.76 -2.68 -28.02
CA THR A 38 -22.34 -3.88 -27.44
C THR A 38 -21.47 -4.29 -26.26
N ARG A 39 -21.77 -3.68 -25.10
CA ARG A 39 -21.16 -3.97 -23.80
C ARG A 39 -21.30 -5.46 -23.56
N CYS A 40 -20.23 -6.19 -23.85
CA CYS A 40 -20.01 -7.52 -23.33
C CYS A 40 -20.09 -7.40 -21.80
N ARG A 41 -21.27 -7.71 -21.25
CA ARG A 41 -21.47 -7.95 -19.82
C ARG A 41 -20.65 -9.18 -19.49
N SER A 42 -19.35 -8.98 -19.25
CA SER A 42 -18.48 -10.00 -18.71
C SER A 42 -19.17 -10.51 -17.46
N LYS A 43 -19.61 -11.78 -17.50
CA LYS A 43 -20.26 -12.43 -16.36
C LYS A 43 -19.28 -12.34 -15.21
N ARG A 44 -19.50 -11.40 -14.29
CA ARG A 44 -18.61 -11.16 -13.16
C ARG A 44 -18.56 -12.47 -12.37
N LYS A 45 -17.39 -13.12 -12.39
CA LYS A 45 -17.17 -14.34 -11.62
C LYS A 45 -17.54 -14.03 -10.17
N ARG A 46 -18.35 -14.89 -9.56
CA ARG A 46 -18.68 -14.76 -8.14
C ARG A 46 -17.35 -14.84 -7.37
N PRO A 47 -17.03 -13.88 -6.49
CA PRO A 47 -15.83 -13.96 -5.67
C PRO A 47 -15.88 -15.23 -4.81
N PRO A 48 -14.72 -15.76 -4.41
CA PRO A 48 -14.64 -16.95 -3.57
C PRO A 48 -15.32 -16.70 -2.21
N PRO A 49 -15.83 -17.76 -1.55
CA PRO A 49 -16.37 -17.67 -0.19
C PRO A 49 -15.42 -16.95 0.79
N VAL A 50 -15.99 -16.24 1.78
CA VAL A 50 -15.24 -15.43 2.75
C VAL A 50 -14.11 -16.22 3.42
N HIS A 51 -14.37 -17.47 3.85
CA HIS A 51 -13.38 -18.33 4.50
C HIS A 51 -12.20 -18.70 3.59
N LYS A 52 -12.42 -18.85 2.27
CA LYS A 52 -11.35 -19.07 1.28
C LYS A 52 -10.57 -17.80 0.95
N SER A 53 -11.07 -16.65 1.41
CA SER A 53 -10.42 -15.34 1.24
C SER A 53 -9.63 -14.92 2.49
N MET A 54 -9.58 -15.75 3.54
CA MET A 54 -8.72 -15.52 4.69
C MET A 54 -7.27 -15.78 4.32
N GLY A 55 -6.37 -15.05 4.97
CA GLY A 55 -4.96 -15.07 4.66
C GLY A 55 -4.59 -14.23 3.42
N MET A 56 -3.29 -14.08 3.22
CA MET A 56 -2.68 -13.39 2.10
C MET A 56 -1.36 -14.07 1.74
N ASP A 57 -1.17 -14.38 0.46
CA ASP A 57 0.13 -14.80 -0.06
C ASP A 57 0.98 -13.55 -0.33
N LEU A 58 2.09 -13.40 0.40
CA LEU A 58 2.99 -12.25 0.29
C LEU A 58 3.88 -12.28 -0.96
N PHE A 59 3.89 -13.39 -1.70
CA PHE A 59 4.73 -13.59 -2.89
C PHE A 59 3.96 -13.51 -4.20
N GLU A 60 2.65 -13.22 -4.16
CA GLU A 60 1.82 -13.12 -5.37
C GLU A 60 2.29 -11.99 -6.32
N LYS A 61 2.82 -10.89 -5.76
CA LYS A 61 3.21 -9.66 -6.49
C LYS A 61 4.46 -9.04 -5.88
N ASP A 62 4.85 -7.87 -6.41
CA ASP A 62 5.98 -7.08 -5.90
C ASP A 62 5.85 -6.82 -4.39
N ALA A 63 6.97 -6.94 -3.67
CA ALA A 63 7.01 -6.83 -2.21
C ALA A 63 6.41 -5.50 -1.70
N LYS A 64 6.68 -4.37 -2.37
CA LYS A 64 6.07 -3.07 -2.02
C LYS A 64 4.56 -3.04 -2.18
N THR A 65 4.03 -3.73 -3.20
CA THR A 65 2.59 -3.85 -3.44
C THR A 65 1.95 -4.74 -2.39
N MET A 66 2.60 -5.85 -2.05
CA MET A 66 2.14 -6.78 -1.03
C MET A 66 2.20 -6.19 0.38
N LEU A 67 3.23 -5.41 0.72
CA LEU A 67 3.31 -4.64 1.97
C LEU A 67 2.09 -3.72 2.12
N LYS A 68 1.79 -2.92 1.09
CA LYS A 68 0.62 -2.01 1.12
C LYS A 68 -0.69 -2.78 1.26
N ALA A 69 -0.84 -3.90 0.55
CA ALA A 69 -2.04 -4.72 0.61
C ALA A 69 -2.21 -5.40 1.98
N PHE A 70 -1.11 -5.87 2.56
CA PHE A 70 -1.06 -6.41 3.91
C PHE A 70 -1.49 -5.35 4.91
N LEU A 71 -0.88 -4.16 4.90
CA LEU A 71 -1.21 -3.09 5.84
C LEU A 71 -2.65 -2.59 5.68
N ASP A 72 -3.17 -2.48 4.46
CA ASP A 72 -4.57 -2.13 4.21
C ASP A 72 -5.53 -3.12 4.87
N ARG A 73 -5.22 -4.43 4.79
CA ARG A 73 -5.99 -5.50 5.43
C ARG A 73 -5.72 -5.67 6.92
N TYR A 74 -4.55 -5.31 7.41
CA TYR A 74 -4.18 -5.42 8.82
C TYR A 74 -4.81 -4.27 9.62
N LEU A 75 -4.70 -3.05 9.10
CA LEU A 75 -5.26 -1.85 9.71
C LEU A 75 -6.77 -1.73 9.48
N GLY A 76 -7.28 -2.28 8.38
CA GLY A 76 -8.67 -2.10 7.95
C GLY A 76 -8.94 -0.73 7.33
N ARG A 77 -7.87 -0.02 6.94
CA ARG A 77 -7.87 1.28 6.26
C ARG A 77 -6.62 1.39 5.39
N ARG A 78 -6.64 2.32 4.43
CA ARG A 78 -5.46 2.65 3.65
C ARG A 78 -4.32 3.09 4.57
N PRO A 79 -3.09 2.56 4.40
CA PRO A 79 -1.95 3.00 5.18
C PRO A 79 -1.53 4.42 4.77
N VAL A 80 -1.12 5.21 5.75
CA VAL A 80 -0.62 6.59 5.62
C VAL A 80 0.88 6.64 5.91
N THR A 81 1.55 7.77 5.64
CA THR A 81 3.02 7.91 5.75
C THR A 81 3.59 7.57 7.14
N GLY A 82 2.81 7.72 8.21
CA GLY A 82 3.24 7.35 9.56
C GLY A 82 3.14 5.86 9.88
N ASP A 83 2.41 5.08 9.08
CA ASP A 83 2.24 3.64 9.31
C ASP A 83 3.49 2.86 8.88
N TYR A 84 4.15 3.31 7.80
CA TYR A 84 5.40 2.76 7.31
C TYR A 84 6.15 3.78 6.44
N TRP A 85 7.48 3.72 6.45
CA TRP A 85 8.34 4.53 5.57
C TRP A 85 9.67 3.83 5.27
N TYR A 86 10.34 4.29 4.23
CA TYR A 86 11.68 3.84 3.86
C TYR A 86 12.67 4.95 4.18
N ASP A 87 13.76 4.60 4.88
CA ASP A 87 14.91 5.47 5.05
C ASP A 87 16.05 4.96 4.16
N SER A 88 16.55 5.80 3.26
CA SER A 88 17.54 5.40 2.25
C SER A 88 18.79 6.27 2.35
N THR A 89 19.93 5.61 2.46
CA THR A 89 21.25 6.25 2.47
C THR A 89 22.04 5.86 1.23
N CYS A 90 22.77 6.81 0.64
CA CYS A 90 23.67 6.56 -0.48
C CYS A 90 25.13 6.66 0.01
N THR A 91 25.88 5.58 -0.15
CA THR A 91 27.30 5.49 0.22
C THR A 91 28.05 4.88 -0.95
N ASP A 92 29.08 5.57 -1.45
CA ASP A 92 29.92 5.12 -2.57
C ASP A 92 29.14 4.72 -3.84
N GLY A 93 28.04 5.43 -4.11
CA GLY A 93 27.19 5.17 -5.28
C GLY A 93 26.25 3.96 -5.13
N GLN A 94 26.22 3.32 -3.96
CA GLN A 94 25.25 2.27 -3.62
C GLN A 94 24.19 2.83 -2.67
N PHE A 95 22.93 2.47 -2.91
CA PHE A 95 21.79 2.78 -2.05
C PHE A 95 21.54 1.62 -1.10
N THR A 96 21.49 1.91 0.19
CA THR A 96 20.97 1.00 1.22
C THR A 96 19.69 1.59 1.78
N THR A 97 18.69 0.75 2.01
CA THR A 97 17.40 1.21 2.52
C THR A 97 16.98 0.38 3.74
N VAL A 98 16.40 1.04 4.73
CA VAL A 98 15.75 0.43 5.90
C VAL A 98 14.25 0.70 5.81
N LEU A 99 13.43 -0.34 5.95
CA LEU A 99 11.98 -0.22 6.05
C LEU A 99 11.58 -0.18 7.54
N HIS A 100 10.85 0.86 7.88
CA HIS A 100 10.19 1.04 9.18
C HIS A 100 8.70 0.75 9.04
N CYS A 101 8.15 -0.09 9.92
CA CYS A 101 6.74 -0.47 9.90
C CYS A 101 6.13 -0.53 11.31
N PRO A 102 6.18 0.57 12.10
CA PRO A 102 5.79 0.56 13.52
C PRO A 102 4.33 0.19 13.78
N CYS A 103 3.45 0.34 12.78
CA CYS A 103 2.06 -0.08 12.90
C CYS A 103 1.85 -1.60 12.94
N PHE A 104 2.89 -2.37 12.58
CA PHE A 104 2.88 -3.83 12.60
C PHE A 104 3.89 -4.36 13.62
N THR A 105 5.17 -3.98 13.47
CA THR A 105 6.27 -4.40 14.35
C THR A 105 7.26 -3.26 14.55
N GLU A 106 7.92 -3.20 15.70
CA GLU A 106 9.01 -2.24 15.92
C GLU A 106 10.34 -2.69 15.29
N LYS A 107 10.33 -3.81 14.55
CA LYS A 107 11.50 -4.34 13.85
C LYS A 107 11.88 -3.43 12.68
N LEU A 108 13.19 -3.36 12.44
CA LEU A 108 13.77 -2.70 11.28
C LEU A 108 14.14 -3.75 10.23
N TYR A 109 13.71 -3.54 8.99
CA TYR A 109 13.97 -4.46 7.89
C TYR A 109 15.00 -3.84 6.96
N TYR A 110 16.21 -4.40 6.96
CA TYR A 110 17.35 -3.87 6.21
C TYR A 110 17.38 -4.50 4.81
N GLY A 111 17.37 -3.66 3.78
CA GLY A 111 17.60 -4.06 2.39
C GLY A 111 19.09 -4.20 2.08
N THR A 112 19.41 -4.92 1.01
CA THR A 112 20.78 -5.05 0.52
C THR A 112 21.22 -3.80 -0.25
N PRO A 113 22.53 -3.47 -0.25
CA PRO A 113 23.06 -2.38 -1.07
C PRO A 113 22.79 -2.63 -2.55
N CYS A 114 22.22 -1.63 -3.22
CA CYS A 114 21.85 -1.72 -4.63
C CYS A 114 22.27 -0.47 -5.41
N SER A 115 22.40 -0.59 -6.74
CA SER A 115 22.76 0.53 -7.61
C SER A 115 21.68 1.62 -7.73
N THR A 116 20.43 1.32 -7.37
CA THR A 116 19.31 2.28 -7.42
C THR A 116 18.53 2.29 -6.12
N LYS A 117 17.97 3.45 -5.76
CA LYS A 117 17.11 3.60 -4.59
C LYS A 117 15.89 2.67 -4.64
N LEU A 118 15.28 2.52 -5.81
CA LEU A 118 14.08 1.69 -5.98
C LEU A 118 14.37 0.21 -5.69
N SER A 119 15.50 -0.33 -6.16
CA SER A 119 15.89 -1.71 -5.89
C SER A 119 16.27 -1.93 -4.43
N ALA A 120 16.91 -0.96 -3.79
CA ALA A 120 17.19 -1.02 -2.35
C ALA A 120 15.90 -1.03 -1.50
N GLU A 121 14.91 -0.19 -1.84
CA GLU A 121 13.59 -0.21 -1.20
C GLU A 121 12.87 -1.56 -1.41
N LEU A 122 12.93 -2.12 -2.61
CA LEU A 122 12.32 -3.41 -2.91
C LEU A 122 12.99 -4.53 -2.10
N SER A 123 14.32 -4.52 -1.97
CA SER A 123 15.05 -5.47 -1.13
C SER A 123 14.70 -5.36 0.36
N ALA A 124 14.52 -4.15 0.89
CA ALA A 124 14.06 -3.98 2.27
C ALA A 124 12.64 -4.52 2.48
N ALA A 125 11.76 -4.35 1.49
CA ALA A 125 10.43 -4.95 1.50
C ALA A 125 10.46 -6.49 1.36
N ASP A 126 11.43 -7.03 0.62
CA ASP A 126 11.65 -8.48 0.53
C ASP A 126 12.03 -9.07 1.90
N ALA A 127 12.95 -8.43 2.63
CA ALA A 127 13.31 -8.83 3.98
C ALA A 127 12.09 -8.83 4.93
N TRP A 128 11.17 -7.87 4.77
CA TRP A 128 9.92 -7.83 5.53
C TRP A 128 8.98 -9.02 5.25
N ARG A 129 8.79 -9.43 4.00
CA ARG A 129 7.91 -10.57 3.67
C ARG A 129 8.52 -11.93 3.98
N GLU A 130 9.85 -12.00 4.09
CA GLU A 130 10.59 -13.21 4.46
C GLU A 130 10.58 -13.44 5.99
N ASP A 131 10.31 -12.41 6.78
CA ASP A 131 10.16 -12.52 8.24
C ASP A 131 9.00 -13.45 8.61
N ASN A 132 9.29 -14.44 9.46
CA ASN A 132 8.33 -15.47 9.85
C ASN A 132 7.10 -14.87 10.54
N GLU A 133 7.30 -13.84 11.36
CA GLU A 133 6.20 -13.14 12.05
C GLU A 133 5.24 -12.47 11.06
N THR A 134 5.79 -11.85 10.01
CA THR A 134 5.00 -11.29 8.91
C THR A 134 4.21 -12.38 8.19
N GLN A 135 4.81 -13.54 7.92
CA GLN A 135 4.15 -14.66 7.25
C GLN A 135 3.02 -15.25 8.09
N GLU A 136 3.25 -15.45 9.38
CA GLU A 136 2.22 -15.90 10.31
C GLU A 136 1.05 -14.91 10.41
N ALA A 137 1.35 -13.61 10.50
CA ALA A 137 0.33 -12.57 10.52
C ALA A 137 -0.46 -12.55 9.20
N ALA A 138 0.24 -12.69 8.06
CA ALA A 138 -0.38 -12.69 6.74
C ALA A 138 -1.33 -13.87 6.56
N ALA A 139 -1.00 -15.06 7.09
CA ALA A 139 -1.87 -16.23 7.08
C ALA A 139 -3.17 -16.03 7.89
N ARG A 140 -3.15 -15.18 8.92
CA ARG A 140 -4.29 -14.91 9.81
C ARG A 140 -5.12 -13.69 9.41
N LEU A 141 -4.76 -12.98 8.34
CA LEU A 141 -5.45 -11.75 7.94
C LEU A 141 -6.93 -11.99 7.58
N PRO A 142 -7.85 -11.11 8.02
CA PRO A 142 -9.27 -11.19 7.67
C PRO A 142 -9.47 -10.96 6.18
N ALA A 143 -10.53 -11.54 5.61
CA ALA A 143 -10.91 -11.34 4.21
C ALA A 143 -10.96 -9.84 3.82
N THR A 144 -10.72 -9.54 2.54
CA THR A 144 -10.79 -8.14 2.07
C THR A 144 -12.20 -7.57 2.26
N MET A 145 -12.29 -6.27 2.56
CA MET A 145 -13.58 -5.58 2.71
C MET A 145 -14.51 -5.74 1.50
N SER A 146 -13.93 -5.81 0.30
CA SER A 146 -14.69 -6.02 -0.94
C SER A 146 -15.36 -7.40 -0.96
N SER A 147 -14.65 -8.45 -0.56
CA SER A 147 -15.22 -9.80 -0.44
C SER A 147 -16.33 -9.83 0.60
N ILE A 148 -16.12 -9.22 1.77
CA ILE A 148 -17.11 -9.19 2.86
C ILE A 148 -18.38 -8.48 2.39
N LYS A 149 -18.26 -7.25 1.87
CA LYS A 149 -19.39 -6.47 1.34
C LYS A 149 -20.16 -7.23 0.27
N TYR A 150 -19.45 -7.93 -0.61
CA TYR A 150 -20.09 -8.76 -1.63
C TYR A 150 -20.95 -9.86 -1.00
N TRP A 151 -20.40 -10.61 -0.05
CA TRP A 151 -21.11 -11.73 0.58
C TRP A 151 -22.25 -11.26 1.48
N THR A 152 -22.07 -10.18 2.24
CA THR A 152 -23.14 -9.54 3.01
C THR A 152 -24.32 -9.16 2.10
N LYS A 153 -24.04 -8.52 0.96
CA LYS A 153 -25.07 -8.16 -0.03
C LYS A 153 -25.72 -9.39 -0.67
N ALA A 154 -24.93 -10.41 -1.01
CA ALA A 154 -25.41 -11.62 -1.67
C ALA A 154 -26.34 -12.44 -0.75
N MET A 155 -26.06 -12.46 0.56
CA MET A 155 -26.85 -13.19 1.55
C MET A 155 -28.14 -12.45 1.97
N ARG A 156 -28.38 -11.22 1.49
CA ARG A 156 -29.56 -10.39 1.83
C ARG A 156 -29.85 -10.36 3.34
N VAL A 157 -28.81 -10.26 4.16
CA VAL A 157 -28.89 -10.37 5.63
C VAL A 157 -29.66 -9.19 6.26
N ASP A 158 -29.99 -8.15 5.50
CA ASP A 158 -30.67 -6.95 5.98
C ASP A 158 -32.19 -7.15 6.20
N ARG A 159 -32.59 -8.19 6.95
CA ARG A 159 -33.93 -8.24 7.54
C ARG A 159 -34.11 -7.26 8.72
N GLN A 160 -33.01 -6.71 9.26
CA GLN A 160 -33.01 -5.89 10.48
C GLN A 160 -32.83 -4.38 10.25
N GLY A 161 -32.86 -3.88 9.02
CA GLY A 161 -32.78 -2.43 8.73
C GLY A 161 -31.41 -1.78 9.00
N ARG A 162 -30.37 -2.56 9.32
CA ARG A 162 -28.99 -2.06 9.41
C ARG A 162 -28.40 -1.83 8.03
N SER A 163 -27.51 -0.84 7.91
CA SER A 163 -26.78 -0.58 6.67
C SER A 163 -25.81 -1.72 6.35
N ILE A 164 -25.78 -2.19 5.10
CA ILE A 164 -24.79 -3.15 4.58
C ILE A 164 -23.36 -2.75 4.98
N ALA A 165 -23.07 -1.45 4.94
CA ALA A 165 -21.74 -0.93 5.24
C ALA A 165 -21.36 -1.16 6.72
N GLU A 166 -22.30 -0.92 7.63
CA GLU A 166 -22.12 -1.12 9.06
C GLU A 166 -22.00 -2.61 9.40
N HIS A 167 -22.87 -3.45 8.84
CA HIS A 167 -22.80 -4.89 9.06
C HIS A 167 -21.50 -5.51 8.51
N SER A 168 -21.07 -5.10 7.31
CA SER A 168 -19.80 -5.56 6.73
C SER A 168 -18.60 -5.12 7.58
N ARG A 169 -18.65 -3.91 8.13
CA ARG A 169 -17.60 -3.40 9.02
C ARG A 169 -17.57 -4.19 10.33
N GLN A 170 -18.73 -4.49 10.92
CA GLN A 170 -18.82 -5.31 12.13
C GLN A 170 -18.26 -6.72 11.88
N GLN A 171 -18.67 -7.39 10.80
CA GLN A 171 -18.13 -8.71 10.44
C GLN A 171 -16.62 -8.69 10.26
N TYR A 172 -16.09 -7.65 9.60
CA TYR A 172 -14.65 -7.48 9.46
C TYR A 172 -13.95 -7.31 10.81
N MET A 173 -14.50 -6.48 11.71
CA MET A 173 -13.96 -6.29 13.05
C MET A 173 -14.03 -7.60 13.86
N ASP A 174 -15.14 -8.34 13.80
CA ASP A 174 -15.27 -9.64 14.47
C ASP A 174 -14.24 -10.65 13.97
N MET A 175 -13.97 -10.69 12.65
CA MET A 175 -12.92 -11.54 12.06
C MET A 175 -11.53 -11.08 12.47
N LYS A 176 -11.28 -9.77 12.50
CA LYS A 176 -10.03 -9.18 12.99
C LYS A 176 -9.83 -9.52 14.47
N GLU A 177 -10.85 -9.44 15.29
CA GLU A 177 -10.76 -9.79 16.71
C GLU A 177 -10.49 -11.29 16.91
N ARG A 178 -11.20 -12.15 16.17
CA ARG A 178 -11.02 -13.61 16.27
C ARG A 178 -9.68 -14.10 15.72
N GLY A 179 -9.22 -13.52 14.60
CA GLY A 179 -8.04 -13.97 13.86
C GLY A 179 -6.74 -13.22 14.20
N CYS A 180 -6.83 -11.94 14.55
CA CYS A 180 -5.66 -11.10 14.81
C CYS A 180 -5.47 -10.73 16.29
N ARG A 181 -6.52 -10.75 17.14
CA ARG A 181 -6.41 -10.38 18.56
C ARG A 181 -6.03 -11.55 19.48
N THR A 182 -6.15 -12.79 19.00
CA THR A 182 -5.69 -14.00 19.72
C THR A 182 -4.18 -14.25 19.58
N ALA A 183 -3.49 -13.56 18.66
CA ALA A 183 -2.05 -13.47 18.67
C ALA A 183 -1.63 -12.27 19.55
N LEU A 184 -1.54 -12.49 20.86
CA LEU A 184 -0.37 -12.15 21.69
C LEU A 184 0.36 -10.79 21.55
N TRP A 185 -0.25 -9.70 21.06
CA TRP A 185 0.46 -8.42 20.88
C TRP A 185 -0.06 -7.22 21.70
N ASP A 186 -1.18 -7.34 22.42
CA ASP A 186 -1.65 -6.30 23.37
C ASP A 186 -0.92 -6.35 24.75
N GLY A 187 0.25 -6.98 24.81
CA GLY A 187 1.05 -7.17 26.03
C GLY A 187 2.04 -6.04 26.34
N ARG A 188 1.67 -4.77 26.13
CA ARG A 188 2.37 -3.62 26.75
C ARG A 188 1.44 -2.97 27.77
N GLU A 189 1.56 -3.43 29.02
CA GLU A 189 1.44 -2.58 30.20
C GLU A 189 2.84 -2.24 30.71
#